data_AF-A0A8H4KVA3-F1
#
_entry.id   AF-A0A8H4KVA3-F1
#
_cell.length_a   1.000
_cell.length_b   1.000
_cell.length_c   1.000
_cell.angle_alpha   90.00
_cell.angle_beta   90.00
_cell.angle_gamma   90.00
#
_symmetry.space_group_name_H-M   'P 1'
#
loop_
_entity.id
_entity.type
_entity.pdbx_description
1 polymer ?
#
loop_
_entity_poly.entity_id
_entity_poly.type
_entity_poly.pdbx_seq_one_letter_code
_entity_poly.pdbx_strand_id
1 'polypeptide(L)'
;MWDFFKRLPFEIRCEILLHVDITSDMLPLLQVSPPMLAAYHRTRRHFFRQTLDDQLLQDALAIIHFPPPGADEKTTSSHLHKWATATFPNPFKNKNRRRNLNTIVSLDQLYHRLATFIEDYITKATHEYPPRAYMCLPDLSSGCSHLLFRGDPVEIKVHTLDKLSRSEHNRLFQAFLRYEIFCKFLTPCPEYNVPKELDRLVTEAYSAFTECEREAVRAVYGYVEGLYGAAAAQCSKSWLPDIPRITSDGTDDDDGLLFPDNVWYRPNAYWQDLENILGSPLPFLTYNLPDKGFDTVAKLLHLSRDNVDRPHALIWWLTRVNYRHQQVWWANSWELFKGRSDWENPGPRSLDQASGLYRQLRDNVFDIQKAPWAPFMVQNTSIQRKVYQQRGWMFFDDIRHHHHQNIALHFPSQDQIQDKGNNELWSTLYCRCSDRRREKQGWNIVSQWTANDYGWPGDKEDQEEELEDRNLPKNGGKYLPPFYSQ
;
A
#
# COMPACT_ATOMS: atom_id res chain seq x y z
N MET A 1 27.49 -24.21 4.48
CA MET A 1 27.94 -22.99 3.78
C MET A 1 29.03 -22.34 4.64
N TRP A 2 30.21 -22.06 4.09
CA TRP A 2 31.30 -21.41 4.84
C TRP A 2 31.08 -19.89 4.89
N ASP A 3 30.93 -19.32 6.09
CA ASP A 3 30.78 -17.87 6.27
C ASP A 3 32.15 -17.17 6.32
N PHE A 4 32.53 -16.55 5.20
CA PHE A 4 33.78 -15.80 5.06
C PHE A 4 33.86 -14.59 6.01
N PHE A 5 32.73 -13.94 6.32
CA PHE A 5 32.69 -12.73 7.13
C PHE A 5 33.12 -12.97 8.58
N LYS A 6 33.06 -14.22 9.06
CA LYS A 6 33.57 -14.61 10.38
C LYS A 6 35.08 -14.36 10.53
N ARG A 7 35.84 -14.37 9.42
CA ARG A 7 37.30 -14.13 9.42
C ARG A 7 37.67 -12.66 9.31
N LEU A 8 36.72 -11.80 8.94
CA LEU A 8 36.96 -10.38 8.79
C LEU A 8 36.95 -9.67 10.16
N PRO A 9 37.90 -8.74 10.39
CA PRO A 9 37.83 -7.84 11.53
C PRO A 9 36.48 -7.13 11.60
N PHE A 10 36.06 -6.80 12.82
CA PHE A 10 34.77 -6.18 13.04
C PHE A 10 34.63 -4.84 12.29
N GLU A 11 35.71 -4.08 12.23
CA GLU A 11 35.83 -2.80 11.55
C GLU A 11 35.60 -2.95 10.06
N ILE A 12 36.19 -3.97 9.43
CA ILE A 12 36.01 -4.25 8.00
C ILE A 12 34.57 -4.66 7.69
N ARG A 13 33.92 -5.43 8.57
CA ARG A 13 32.49 -5.75 8.43
C ARG A 13 31.61 -4.52 8.50
N CYS A 14 31.92 -3.58 9.39
CA CYS A 14 31.23 -2.30 9.47
C CYS A 14 31.40 -1.47 8.19
N GLU A 15 32.63 -1.36 7.68
CA GLU A 15 32.92 -0.65 6.43
C GLU A 15 32.18 -1.27 5.25
N ILE A 16 32.18 -2.60 5.12
CA ILE A 16 31.39 -3.30 4.09
C ILE A 16 29.91 -2.89 4.20
N LEU A 17 29.32 -2.91 5.40
CA LEU A 17 27.91 -2.54 5.60
C LEU A 17 27.61 -1.06 5.35
N LEU A 18 28.61 -0.18 5.39
CA LEU A 18 28.45 1.23 5.02
C LEU A 18 28.46 1.43 3.50
N HIS A 19 28.96 0.45 2.76
CA HIS A 19 29.08 0.47 1.30
C HIS A 19 28.11 -0.49 0.59
N VAL A 20 27.38 -1.32 1.32
CA VAL A 20 26.39 -2.27 0.78
C VAL A 20 25.00 -1.64 0.77
N ASP A 21 24.27 -1.85 -0.32
CA ASP A 21 22.93 -1.32 -0.51
C ASP A 21 21.88 -2.07 0.33
N ILE A 22 20.98 -1.29 0.95
CA ILE A 22 20.14 -1.76 2.08
C ILE A 22 19.04 -2.73 1.66
N THR A 23 18.45 -2.55 0.49
CA THR A 23 17.33 -3.40 0.08
C THR A 23 17.75 -4.58 -0.77
N SER A 24 18.68 -4.40 -1.70
CA SER A 24 19.05 -5.46 -2.65
C SER A 24 20.05 -6.47 -2.07
N ASP A 25 21.05 -5.99 -1.32
CA ASP A 25 22.19 -6.83 -0.92
C ASP A 25 22.32 -7.00 0.59
N MET A 26 21.95 -5.98 1.38
CA MET A 26 22.09 -6.01 2.83
C MET A 26 21.14 -7.05 3.45
N LEU A 27 19.85 -7.05 3.12
CA LEU A 27 18.89 -7.96 3.77
C LEU A 27 19.26 -9.45 3.58
N PRO A 28 19.56 -9.93 2.35
CA PRO A 28 20.03 -11.29 2.14
C PRO A 28 21.35 -11.57 2.88
N LEU A 29 22.29 -10.61 2.88
CA LEU A 29 23.57 -10.72 3.57
C LEU A 29 23.42 -10.88 5.09
N LEU A 30 22.50 -10.12 5.69
CA LEU A 30 22.20 -10.21 7.13
C LEU A 30 21.53 -11.54 7.48
N GLN A 31 20.70 -12.08 6.59
CA GLN A 31 20.04 -13.39 6.78
C GLN A 31 21.04 -14.56 6.74
N VAL A 32 22.05 -14.50 5.87
CA VAL A 32 23.01 -15.60 5.69
C VAL A 32 24.25 -15.53 6.59
N SER A 33 24.55 -14.35 7.17
CA SER A 33 25.77 -14.14 7.96
C SER A 33 25.52 -13.48 9.33
N PRO A 34 25.49 -14.26 10.44
CA PRO A 34 25.39 -13.72 11.80
C PRO A 34 26.48 -12.69 12.17
N PRO A 35 27.76 -12.85 11.76
CA PRO A 35 28.79 -11.83 11.94
C PRO A 35 28.46 -10.49 11.30
N MET A 36 27.76 -10.47 10.15
CA MET A 36 27.31 -9.25 9.49
C MET A 36 26.12 -8.64 10.22
N LEU A 37 25.17 -9.46 10.69
CA LEU A 37 24.07 -9.00 11.54
C LEU A 37 24.55 -8.29 12.81
N ALA A 38 25.56 -8.84 13.48
CA ALA A 38 26.16 -8.22 14.66
C ALA A 38 26.84 -6.88 14.35
N ALA A 39 27.50 -6.76 13.19
CA ALA A 39 28.09 -5.50 12.73
C ALA A 39 27.01 -4.46 12.37
N TYR A 40 25.94 -4.90 11.72
CA TYR A 40 24.81 -4.06 11.35
C TYR A 40 24.14 -3.39 12.55
N HIS A 41 23.91 -4.13 13.63
CA HIS A 41 23.30 -3.56 14.84
C HIS A 41 24.10 -2.39 15.44
N ARG A 42 25.41 -2.31 15.16
CA ARG A 42 26.27 -1.20 15.57
C ARG A 42 26.31 -0.06 14.54
N THR A 43 26.22 -0.35 13.24
CA THR A 43 26.28 0.66 12.17
C THR A 43 24.93 1.27 11.81
N ARG A 44 23.80 0.61 12.09
CA ARG A 44 22.44 1.08 11.75
C ARG A 44 22.11 2.50 12.23
N ARG A 45 22.71 2.94 13.35
CA ARG A 45 22.55 4.31 13.85
C ARG A 45 23.14 5.34 12.89
N HIS A 46 24.28 5.01 12.28
CA HIS A 46 24.92 5.84 11.28
C HIS A 46 24.10 5.84 9.99
N PHE A 47 23.64 4.65 9.58
CA PHE A 47 22.77 4.48 8.42
C PHE A 47 21.54 5.40 8.49
N PHE A 48 20.69 5.28 9.52
CA PHE A 48 19.48 6.12 9.60
C PHE A 48 19.76 7.61 9.72
N ARG A 49 20.92 7.99 10.26
CA ARG A 49 21.35 9.38 10.32
C ARG A 49 21.71 9.95 8.95
N GLN A 50 22.19 9.11 8.03
CA GLN A 50 22.46 9.51 6.65
C GLN A 50 21.22 9.37 5.76
N THR A 51 20.38 8.37 6.02
CA THR A 51 19.27 8.00 5.15
C THR A 51 17.99 8.79 5.41
N LEU A 52 17.71 9.18 6.65
CA LEU A 52 16.54 9.97 6.98
C LEU A 52 16.95 11.43 7.14
N ASP A 53 16.35 12.32 6.34
CA ASP A 53 16.42 13.74 6.64
C ASP A 53 15.61 14.08 7.90
N ASP A 54 15.73 15.31 8.38
CA ASP A 54 15.07 15.73 9.62
C ASP A 54 13.54 15.61 9.52
N GLN A 55 12.94 15.81 8.35
CA GLN A 55 11.49 15.73 8.18
C GLN A 55 11.00 14.28 8.17
N LEU A 56 11.65 13.40 7.41
CA LEU A 56 11.36 11.97 7.37
C LEU A 56 11.54 11.33 8.75
N LEU A 57 12.56 11.77 9.49
CA LEU A 57 12.75 11.33 10.87
C LEU A 57 11.57 11.73 11.76
N GLN A 58 11.05 12.96 11.65
CA GLN A 58 9.90 13.40 12.44
C GLN A 58 8.62 12.63 12.08
N ASP A 59 8.38 12.39 10.79
CA ASP A 59 7.25 11.58 10.33
C ASP A 59 7.37 10.13 10.86
N ALA A 60 8.55 9.52 10.80
CA ALA A 60 8.79 8.18 11.35
C ALA A 60 8.62 8.12 12.88
N LEU A 61 9.10 9.14 13.60
CA LEU A 61 8.93 9.23 15.06
C LEU A 61 7.45 9.40 15.45
N ALA A 62 6.65 10.10 14.65
CA ALA A 62 5.21 10.24 14.88
C ALA A 62 4.49 8.87 14.86
N ILE A 63 4.93 7.95 14.00
CA ILE A 63 4.41 6.57 13.92
C ILE A 63 4.90 5.74 15.10
N ILE A 64 6.21 5.75 15.37
CA ILE A 64 6.84 4.89 16.40
C ILE A 64 6.38 5.27 17.80
N HIS A 65 6.16 6.57 18.04
CA HIS A 65 5.72 7.08 19.33
C HIS A 65 4.23 7.36 19.38
N PHE A 66 3.46 6.85 18.41
CA PHE A 66 2.02 7.02 18.39
C PHE A 66 1.40 6.46 19.71
N PRO A 67 0.44 7.17 20.31
CA PRO A 67 -0.19 6.72 21.55
C PRO A 67 -0.80 5.31 21.40
N PRO A 68 -0.78 4.49 22.47
CA PRO A 68 -1.41 3.17 22.42
C PRO A 68 -2.93 3.28 22.20
N PRO A 69 -3.58 2.22 21.68
CA PRO A 69 -5.03 2.18 21.56
C PRO A 69 -5.72 2.47 22.91
N GLY A 70 -6.72 3.35 22.91
CA GLY A 70 -7.43 3.79 24.12
C GLY A 70 -6.76 4.92 24.90
N ALA A 71 -5.72 5.56 24.35
CA ALA A 71 -5.22 6.83 24.90
C ALA A 71 -6.28 7.93 24.84
N ASP A 72 -6.25 8.85 25.81
CA ASP A 72 -7.18 9.97 25.84
C ASP A 72 -6.98 10.94 24.65
N GLU A 73 -8.04 11.70 24.34
CA GLU A 73 -8.03 12.70 23.27
C GLU A 73 -6.87 13.70 23.45
N LYS A 74 -6.65 14.17 24.67
CA LYS A 74 -5.63 15.19 24.96
C LYS A 74 -4.23 14.71 24.61
N THR A 75 -3.92 13.44 24.88
CA THR A 75 -2.65 12.80 24.53
C THR A 75 -2.51 12.70 23.01
N THR A 76 -3.58 12.30 22.33
CA THR A 76 -3.61 12.18 20.86
C THR A 76 -3.46 13.54 20.17
N SER A 77 -4.18 14.56 20.63
CA SER A 77 -4.07 15.94 20.14
C SER A 77 -2.70 16.55 20.43
N SER A 78 -2.12 16.28 21.61
CA SER A 78 -0.74 16.70 21.92
C SER A 78 0.29 16.02 21.02
N HIS A 79 0.08 14.75 20.68
CA HIS A 79 0.93 14.00 19.76
C HIS A 79 0.85 14.56 18.33
N LEU A 80 -0.35 14.85 17.85
CA LEU A 80 -0.58 15.52 16.57
C LEU A 80 0.13 16.88 16.51
N HIS A 81 0.00 17.69 17.56
CA HIS A 81 0.70 18.98 17.63
C HIS A 81 2.22 18.82 17.59
N LYS A 82 2.79 17.81 18.28
CA LYS A 82 4.23 17.53 18.23
C LYS A 82 4.71 17.13 16.84
N TRP A 83 3.92 16.32 16.14
CA TRP A 83 4.20 15.94 14.76
C TRP A 83 4.13 17.16 13.83
N ALA A 84 3.02 17.91 13.87
CA ALA A 84 2.82 19.08 13.03
C ALA A 84 3.89 20.18 13.23
N THR A 85 4.47 20.25 14.44
CA THR A 85 5.54 21.21 14.77
C THR A 85 6.95 20.62 14.67
N ALA A 86 7.10 19.36 14.25
CA ALA A 86 8.39 18.68 14.13
C ALA A 86 9.24 18.70 15.43
N THR A 87 8.59 18.54 16.59
CA THR A 87 9.23 18.68 17.91
C THR A 87 9.58 17.37 18.60
N PHE A 88 9.56 16.22 17.91
CA PHE A 88 10.00 14.97 18.52
C PHE A 88 11.50 14.98 18.83
N PRO A 89 11.92 14.44 19.99
CA PRO A 89 13.33 14.38 20.35
C PRO A 89 14.13 13.51 19.38
N ASN A 90 15.24 14.05 18.86
CA ASN A 90 16.11 13.30 17.96
C ASN A 90 16.84 12.15 18.71
N PRO A 91 16.60 10.86 18.37
CA PRO A 91 17.19 9.71 19.06
C PRO A 91 18.71 9.57 18.83
N PHE A 92 19.25 10.29 17.84
CA PHE A 92 20.67 10.33 17.52
C PHE A 92 21.47 11.37 18.32
N LYS A 93 20.78 12.32 18.97
CA LYS A 93 21.41 13.39 19.77
C LYS A 93 21.23 13.21 21.28
N ASN A 94 20.21 12.47 21.72
CA ASN A 94 19.83 12.40 23.14
C ASN A 94 20.75 11.46 23.98
N LYS A 95 20.94 11.77 25.28
CA LYS A 95 21.79 11.02 26.22
C LYS A 95 21.17 9.71 26.72
N ASN A 96 19.84 9.53 26.60
CA ASN A 96 19.12 8.35 27.07
C ASN A 96 19.34 7.12 26.17
N ARG A 97 20.50 6.45 26.33
CA ARG A 97 20.96 5.34 25.47
C ARG A 97 19.94 4.22 25.28
N ARG A 98 19.24 3.77 26.33
CA ARG A 98 18.29 2.64 26.25
C ARG A 98 17.04 2.98 25.44
N ARG A 99 16.39 4.11 25.72
CA ARG A 99 15.20 4.54 24.97
C ARG A 99 15.53 4.79 23.50
N ASN A 100 16.69 5.40 23.23
CA ASN A 100 17.17 5.61 21.87
C ASN A 100 17.42 4.29 21.13
N LEU A 101 17.91 3.26 21.82
CA LEU A 101 18.13 1.95 21.20
C LEU A 101 16.81 1.33 20.72
N ASN A 102 15.78 1.35 21.56
CA ASN A 102 14.45 0.85 21.18
C ASN A 102 13.87 1.65 20.01
N THR A 103 13.96 2.99 20.04
CA THR A 103 13.52 3.82 18.91
C THR A 103 14.27 3.47 17.61
N ILE A 104 15.58 3.23 17.68
CA ILE A 104 16.37 2.82 16.50
C ILE A 104 15.95 1.45 15.99
N VAL A 105 15.63 0.49 16.86
CA VAL A 105 15.07 -0.81 16.45
C VAL A 105 13.72 -0.63 15.76
N SER A 106 12.85 0.23 16.29
CA SER A 106 11.55 0.50 15.67
C SER A 106 11.67 1.25 14.34
N LEU A 107 12.63 2.18 14.21
CA LEU A 107 12.96 2.83 12.94
C LEU A 107 13.40 1.82 11.90
N ASP A 108 14.23 0.87 12.31
CA ASP A 108 14.74 -0.20 11.48
C ASP A 108 13.61 -1.09 10.92
N GLN A 109 12.71 -1.52 11.80
CA GLN A 109 11.55 -2.32 11.42
C GLN A 109 10.58 -1.55 10.51
N LEU A 110 10.29 -0.28 10.84
CA LEU A 110 9.41 0.56 10.05
C LEU A 110 9.98 0.81 8.65
N TYR A 111 11.27 1.12 8.55
CA TYR A 111 11.94 1.41 7.28
C TYR A 111 11.88 0.22 6.33
N HIS A 112 12.34 -0.96 6.75
CA HIS A 112 12.38 -2.15 5.88
C HIS A 112 10.99 -2.58 5.43
N ARG A 113 10.01 -2.44 6.32
CA ARG A 113 8.62 -2.75 5.99
C ARG A 113 8.04 -1.78 4.97
N LEU A 114 8.23 -0.47 5.15
CA LEU A 114 7.79 0.51 4.15
C LEU A 114 8.57 0.36 2.85
N ALA A 115 9.87 0.05 2.90
CA ALA A 115 10.67 -0.22 1.72
C ALA A 115 10.06 -1.35 0.87
N THR A 116 9.60 -2.43 1.50
CA THR A 116 8.93 -3.54 0.80
C THR A 116 7.67 -3.08 0.06
N PHE A 117 6.82 -2.28 0.71
CA PHE A 117 5.62 -1.73 0.07
C PHE A 117 5.94 -0.69 -1.01
N ILE A 118 6.97 0.13 -0.81
CA ILE A 118 7.41 1.11 -1.80
C ILE A 118 7.96 0.40 -3.04
N GLU A 119 8.80 -0.63 -2.88
CA GLU A 119 9.35 -1.42 -3.98
C GLU A 119 8.24 -2.12 -4.78
N ASP A 120 7.24 -2.69 -4.10
CA ASP A 120 6.05 -3.24 -4.75
C ASP A 120 5.27 -2.16 -5.52
N TYR A 121 5.04 -1.00 -4.91
CA TYR A 121 4.34 0.10 -5.57
C TYR A 121 5.07 0.61 -6.81
N ILE A 122 6.36 0.93 -6.71
CA ILE A 122 7.13 1.44 -7.85
C ILE A 122 7.24 0.39 -8.97
N THR A 123 7.35 -0.89 -8.62
CA THR A 123 7.30 -1.99 -9.60
C THR A 123 5.98 -1.98 -10.37
N LYS A 124 4.86 -1.92 -9.67
CA LYS A 124 3.52 -1.89 -10.28
C LYS A 124 3.26 -0.62 -11.09
N ALA A 125 3.73 0.52 -10.58
CA ALA A 125 3.55 1.83 -11.19
C ALA A 125 4.31 1.99 -12.51
N THR A 126 5.51 1.41 -12.57
CA THR A 126 6.41 1.54 -13.72
C THR A 126 6.23 0.44 -14.77
N HIS A 127 5.60 -0.68 -14.40
CA HIS A 127 5.34 -1.82 -15.29
C HIS A 127 4.64 -1.40 -16.59
N GLU A 128 4.95 -2.05 -17.72
CA GLU A 128 4.33 -1.74 -19.01
C GLU A 128 2.80 -1.83 -18.95
N TYR A 129 2.28 -2.83 -18.24
CA TYR A 129 0.85 -3.08 -18.08
C TYR A 129 0.42 -3.14 -16.59
N PRO A 130 0.01 -2.01 -15.98
CA PRO A 130 -0.37 -1.93 -14.57
C PRO A 130 -1.55 -2.82 -14.16
N PRO A 131 -2.63 -2.99 -14.95
CA PRO A 131 -3.73 -3.87 -14.57
C PRO A 131 -3.26 -5.27 -14.15
N ARG A 132 -2.32 -5.85 -14.91
CA ARG A 132 -1.65 -7.12 -14.58
C ARG A 132 -0.82 -7.02 -13.30
N ALA A 133 0.07 -6.02 -13.22
CA ALA A 133 0.99 -5.90 -12.08
C ALA A 133 0.25 -5.68 -10.75
N TYR A 134 -0.78 -4.83 -10.74
CA TYR A 134 -1.59 -4.52 -9.57
C TYR A 134 -2.48 -5.68 -9.09
N MET A 135 -2.77 -6.68 -9.93
CA MET A 135 -3.43 -7.93 -9.50
C MET A 135 -2.53 -8.82 -8.64
N CYS A 136 -1.21 -8.60 -8.66
CA CYS A 136 -0.26 -9.41 -7.93
C CYS A 136 -0.02 -8.84 -6.52
N LEU A 137 0.27 -9.71 -5.55
CA LEU A 137 0.63 -9.33 -4.18
C LEU A 137 2.14 -9.43 -3.96
N PRO A 138 2.75 -8.55 -3.15
CA PRO A 138 4.15 -8.68 -2.79
C PRO A 138 4.38 -9.87 -1.85
N ASP A 139 5.49 -10.59 -2.04
CA ASP A 139 5.94 -11.59 -1.07
C ASP A 139 6.69 -10.93 0.09
N LEU A 140 6.05 -10.85 1.25
CA LEU A 140 6.65 -10.30 2.47
C LEU A 140 7.66 -11.25 3.16
N SER A 141 7.81 -12.49 2.69
CA SER A 141 8.49 -13.55 3.43
C SER A 141 9.86 -13.95 2.91
N SER A 142 10.10 -13.84 1.61
CA SER A 142 11.28 -14.46 1.00
C SER A 142 12.52 -13.58 0.96
N GLY A 143 12.39 -12.27 1.26
CA GLY A 143 13.47 -11.32 0.95
C GLY A 143 13.86 -11.30 -0.55
N CYS A 144 13.14 -12.07 -1.38
CA CYS A 144 13.31 -12.13 -2.83
C CYS A 144 12.20 -11.29 -3.45
N SER A 145 12.59 -10.33 -4.26
CA SER A 145 11.71 -9.37 -4.88
C SER A 145 10.90 -10.01 -6.02
N HIS A 146 9.83 -10.72 -5.69
CA HIS A 146 8.87 -11.26 -6.66
C HIS A 146 7.43 -10.92 -6.28
N LEU A 147 6.58 -10.80 -7.31
CA LEU A 147 5.15 -10.62 -7.16
C LEU A 147 4.45 -11.97 -7.31
N LEU A 148 3.41 -12.19 -6.52
CA LEU A 148 2.66 -13.44 -6.45
C LEU A 148 1.24 -13.25 -6.98
N PHE A 149 0.77 -14.20 -7.78
CA PHE A 149 -0.65 -14.33 -8.12
C PHE A 149 -1.08 -15.77 -7.80
N ARG A 150 -2.06 -15.93 -6.90
CA ARG A 150 -2.49 -17.23 -6.36
C ARG A 150 -1.32 -18.10 -5.86
N GLY A 151 -0.38 -17.48 -5.16
CA GLY A 151 0.78 -18.18 -4.61
C GLY A 151 1.89 -18.51 -5.62
N ASP A 152 1.65 -18.33 -6.92
CA ASP A 152 2.66 -18.55 -7.96
C ASP A 152 3.44 -17.26 -8.26
N PRO A 153 4.77 -17.34 -8.42
CA PRO A 153 5.58 -16.19 -8.81
C PRO A 153 5.27 -15.76 -10.24
N VAL A 154 5.01 -14.47 -10.41
CA VAL A 154 4.82 -13.83 -11.71
C VAL A 154 6.15 -13.23 -12.15
N GLU A 155 6.51 -13.43 -13.42
CA GLU A 155 7.72 -12.88 -14.04
C GLU A 155 7.59 -11.36 -14.24
N ILE A 156 7.67 -10.62 -13.13
CA ILE A 156 7.75 -9.16 -13.09
C ILE A 156 9.04 -8.81 -12.39
N LYS A 157 9.93 -8.11 -13.09
CA LYS A 157 11.19 -7.64 -12.53
C LYS A 157 10.90 -6.54 -11.50
N VAL A 158 11.18 -6.81 -10.22
CA VAL A 158 11.01 -5.79 -9.19
C VAL A 158 11.97 -4.63 -9.38
N HIS A 159 11.42 -3.43 -9.26
CA HIS A 159 12.16 -2.19 -9.25
C HIS A 159 12.53 -1.86 -7.81
N THR A 160 13.82 -1.76 -7.58
CA THR A 160 14.46 -1.63 -6.27
C THR A 160 14.74 -0.15 -5.94
N LEU A 161 14.80 0.18 -4.66
CA LEU A 161 14.96 1.57 -4.19
C LEU A 161 16.30 2.23 -4.58
N ASP A 162 17.34 1.43 -4.88
CA ASP A 162 18.69 1.86 -5.27
C ASP A 162 18.72 2.67 -6.56
N LYS A 163 17.77 2.43 -7.47
CA LYS A 163 17.69 3.13 -8.76
C LYS A 163 17.11 4.53 -8.64
N LEU A 164 16.54 4.87 -7.49
CA LEU A 164 15.85 6.14 -7.28
C LEU A 164 16.85 7.24 -6.92
N SER A 165 16.60 8.46 -7.41
CA SER A 165 17.33 9.62 -6.90
C SER A 165 16.98 9.86 -5.43
N ARG A 166 17.81 10.62 -4.73
CA ARG A 166 17.55 10.96 -3.32
C ARG A 166 16.23 11.72 -3.13
N SER A 167 15.85 12.58 -4.08
CA SER A 167 14.57 13.29 -4.08
C SER A 167 13.38 12.34 -4.27
N GLU A 168 13.47 11.39 -5.20
CA GLU A 168 12.44 10.37 -5.44
C GLU A 168 12.25 9.48 -4.21
N HIS A 169 13.36 9.01 -3.64
CA HIS A 169 13.38 8.22 -2.42
C HIS A 169 12.68 8.96 -1.27
N ASN A 170 13.06 10.20 -1.01
CA ASN A 170 12.49 10.99 0.07
C ASN A 170 10.98 11.26 -0.14
N ARG A 171 10.54 11.58 -1.36
CA ARG A 171 9.10 11.80 -1.67
C ARG A 171 8.26 10.54 -1.42
N LEU A 172 8.76 9.37 -1.83
CA LEU A 172 8.07 8.10 -1.58
C LEU A 172 7.96 7.80 -0.09
N PHE A 173 9.09 7.81 0.63
CA PHE A 173 9.05 7.55 2.08
C PHE A 173 8.17 8.55 2.82
N GLN A 174 8.23 9.83 2.47
CA GLN A 174 7.41 10.87 3.07
C GLN A 174 5.91 10.59 2.86
N ALA A 175 5.49 10.27 1.65
CA ALA A 175 4.09 9.97 1.36
C ALA A 175 3.60 8.73 2.10
N PHE A 176 4.40 7.66 2.12
CA PHE A 176 4.06 6.41 2.81
C PHE A 176 3.98 6.59 4.34
N LEU A 177 4.93 7.33 4.92
CA LEU A 177 4.91 7.66 6.35
C LEU A 177 3.68 8.51 6.69
N ARG A 178 3.41 9.58 5.94
CA ARG A 178 2.28 10.48 6.21
C ARG A 178 0.94 9.78 6.04
N TYR A 179 0.79 8.95 5.01
CA TYR A 179 -0.38 8.09 4.86
C TYR A 179 -0.60 7.21 6.11
N GLU A 180 0.45 6.54 6.61
CA GLU A 180 0.36 5.71 7.82
C GLU A 180 0.00 6.54 9.06
N ILE A 181 0.55 7.75 9.22
CA ILE A 181 0.20 8.67 10.30
C ILE A 181 -1.29 9.01 10.28
N PHE A 182 -1.84 9.38 9.12
CA PHE A 182 -3.27 9.67 9.00
C PHE A 182 -4.12 8.43 9.30
N CYS A 183 -3.74 7.25 8.82
CA CYS A 183 -4.44 6.01 9.17
C CYS A 183 -4.48 5.77 10.69
N LYS A 184 -3.39 6.08 11.40
CA LYS A 184 -3.36 5.96 12.86
C LYS A 184 -4.29 6.95 13.55
N PHE A 185 -4.37 8.19 13.06
CA PHE A 185 -5.35 9.16 13.59
C PHE A 185 -6.79 8.76 13.26
N LEU A 186 -7.03 8.16 12.09
CA LEU A 186 -8.36 7.68 11.64
C LEU A 186 -8.79 6.35 12.28
N THR A 187 -7.91 5.68 13.03
CA THR A 187 -8.26 4.43 13.70
C THR A 187 -9.19 4.73 14.89
N PRO A 188 -10.37 4.07 15.02
CA PRO A 188 -11.36 4.43 16.01
C PRO A 188 -10.81 4.41 17.43
N CYS A 189 -11.09 5.47 18.19
CA CYS A 189 -11.11 5.38 19.65
C CYS A 189 -12.37 4.59 20.03
N PRO A 190 -12.33 3.66 21.00
CA PRO A 190 -13.49 2.85 21.39
C PRO A 190 -14.68 3.66 21.96
N GLU A 191 -14.50 4.96 22.20
CA GLU A 191 -15.57 5.87 22.58
C GLU A 191 -16.30 6.37 21.32
N TYR A 192 -17.62 6.14 21.28
CA TYR A 192 -18.55 6.31 20.15
C TYR A 192 -18.63 7.71 19.50
N ASN A 193 -17.74 8.63 19.80
CA ASN A 193 -17.62 9.93 19.14
C ASN A 193 -16.14 10.24 18.91
N VAL A 194 -15.75 10.41 17.65
CA VAL A 194 -14.50 11.12 17.36
C VAL A 194 -14.68 12.54 17.88
N PRO A 195 -13.81 13.01 18.78
CA PRO A 195 -13.91 14.37 19.25
C PRO A 195 -13.73 15.34 18.08
N LYS A 196 -14.70 16.25 17.89
CA LYS A 196 -14.71 17.24 16.79
C LYS A 196 -13.42 18.06 16.71
N GLU A 197 -12.74 18.22 17.83
CA GLU A 197 -11.49 18.96 17.91
C GLU A 197 -10.31 18.19 17.31
N LEU A 198 -10.14 16.90 17.63
CA LEU A 198 -9.11 16.07 16.98
C LEU A 198 -9.33 16.01 15.47
N ASP A 199 -10.58 15.86 15.05
CA ASP A 199 -10.99 15.84 13.64
C ASP A 199 -10.61 17.16 12.92
N ARG A 200 -10.92 18.30 13.54
CA ARG A 200 -10.50 19.63 13.05
C ARG A 200 -8.98 19.74 12.91
N LEU A 201 -8.23 19.32 13.93
CA LEU A 201 -6.77 19.40 13.94
C LEU A 201 -6.14 18.51 12.86
N VAL A 202 -6.68 17.32 12.62
CA VAL A 202 -6.22 16.41 11.55
C VAL A 202 -6.45 17.05 10.18
N THR A 203 -7.63 17.63 9.97
CA THR A 203 -7.95 18.35 8.72
C THR A 203 -7.08 19.58 8.52
N GLU A 204 -6.78 20.34 9.57
CA GLU A 204 -5.84 21.46 9.51
C GLU A 204 -4.42 21.00 9.15
N ALA A 205 -3.93 19.93 9.78
CA ALA A 205 -2.63 19.35 9.48
C ALA A 205 -2.53 18.87 8.02
N TYR A 206 -3.58 18.26 7.49
CA TYR A 206 -3.63 17.83 6.09
C TYR A 206 -3.75 19.01 5.11
N SER A 207 -4.52 20.03 5.47
CA SER A 207 -4.68 21.24 4.65
C SER A 207 -3.38 22.04 4.54
N ALA A 208 -2.48 21.91 5.52
CA ALA A 208 -1.16 22.54 5.49
C ALA A 208 -0.21 21.93 4.44
N PHE A 209 -0.51 20.74 3.90
CA PHE A 209 0.30 20.13 2.85
C PHE A 209 0.17 20.90 1.53
N THR A 210 1.18 20.78 0.68
CA THR A 210 1.09 21.17 -0.72
C THR A 210 0.14 20.22 -1.47
N GLU A 211 -0.31 20.63 -2.65
CA GLU A 211 -1.16 19.76 -3.48
C GLU A 211 -0.43 18.48 -3.90
N CYS A 212 0.86 18.60 -4.25
CA CYS A 212 1.70 17.45 -4.60
C CYS A 212 1.81 16.45 -3.45
N GLU A 213 2.00 16.93 -2.22
CA GLU A 213 2.07 16.07 -1.04
C GLU A 213 0.72 15.39 -0.75
N ARG A 214 -0.40 16.10 -0.87
CA ARG A 214 -1.73 15.51 -0.75
C ARG A 214 -1.97 14.44 -1.80
N GLU A 215 -1.61 14.72 -3.05
CA GLU A 215 -1.79 13.77 -4.14
C GLU A 215 -0.90 12.54 -3.98
N ALA A 216 0.34 12.72 -3.53
CA ALA A 216 1.23 11.61 -3.18
C ALA A 216 0.61 10.71 -2.10
N VAL A 217 0.05 11.28 -1.04
CA VAL A 217 -0.66 10.52 0.01
C VAL A 217 -1.87 9.77 -0.56
N ARG A 218 -2.63 10.38 -1.47
CA ARG A 218 -3.77 9.73 -2.15
C ARG A 218 -3.34 8.62 -3.09
N ALA A 219 -2.18 8.73 -3.74
CA ALA A 219 -1.62 7.64 -4.54
C ALA A 219 -1.24 6.44 -3.66
N VAL A 220 -0.67 6.67 -2.47
CA VAL A 220 -0.42 5.59 -1.49
C VAL A 220 -1.74 4.95 -1.04
N TYR A 221 -2.77 5.76 -0.75
CA TYR A 221 -4.10 5.25 -0.44
C TYR A 221 -4.64 4.35 -1.56
N GLY A 222 -4.57 4.80 -2.82
CA GLY A 222 -5.03 4.03 -3.98
C GLY A 222 -4.22 2.75 -4.22
N TYR A 223 -2.93 2.77 -3.90
CA TYR A 223 -2.08 1.58 -3.90
C TYR A 223 -2.52 0.56 -2.84
N VAL A 224 -2.77 1.01 -1.61
CA VAL A 224 -3.25 0.14 -0.52
C VAL A 224 -4.64 -0.42 -0.84
N GLU A 225 -5.56 0.39 -1.36
CA GLU A 225 -6.84 -0.06 -1.92
C GLU A 225 -6.63 -1.14 -2.99
N GLY A 226 -5.62 -0.96 -3.84
CA GLY A 226 -5.17 -1.95 -4.83
C GLY A 226 -4.79 -3.30 -4.22
N LEU A 227 -4.00 -3.31 -3.15
CA LEU A 227 -3.60 -4.55 -2.45
C LEU A 227 -4.81 -5.32 -1.91
N TYR A 228 -5.80 -4.61 -1.35
CA TYR A 228 -7.06 -5.20 -0.92
C TYR A 228 -7.81 -5.83 -2.09
N GLY A 229 -7.96 -5.11 -3.21
CA GLY A 229 -8.57 -5.67 -4.42
C GLY A 229 -7.80 -6.88 -4.98
N ALA A 230 -6.47 -6.86 -4.91
CA ALA A 230 -5.64 -7.97 -5.39
C ALA A 230 -5.81 -9.22 -4.53
N ALA A 231 -5.93 -9.07 -3.21
CA ALA A 231 -6.28 -10.17 -2.32
C ALA A 231 -7.67 -10.75 -2.66
N ALA A 232 -8.65 -9.90 -3.02
CA ALA A 232 -9.94 -10.36 -3.51
C ALA A 232 -9.82 -11.12 -4.85
N ALA A 233 -9.02 -10.61 -5.78
CA ALA A 233 -8.75 -11.25 -7.08
C ALA A 233 -8.12 -12.65 -6.94
N GLN A 234 -7.25 -12.85 -5.94
CA GLN A 234 -6.67 -14.16 -5.64
C GLN A 234 -7.71 -15.16 -5.11
N CYS A 235 -8.80 -14.69 -4.51
CA CYS A 235 -9.86 -15.52 -3.93
C CYS A 235 -11.10 -15.61 -4.83
N SER A 236 -11.10 -14.95 -5.98
CA SER A 236 -12.21 -14.95 -6.94
C SER A 236 -11.84 -15.70 -8.21
N LYS A 237 -12.74 -15.74 -9.20
CA LYS A 237 -12.52 -16.38 -10.51
C LYS A 237 -11.70 -15.52 -11.48
N SER A 238 -10.91 -14.56 -10.99
CA SER A 238 -10.07 -13.71 -11.84
C SER A 238 -8.96 -14.50 -12.53
N TRP A 239 -8.43 -13.95 -13.63
CA TRP A 239 -7.23 -14.45 -14.30
C TRP A 239 -6.23 -13.31 -14.43
N LEU A 240 -4.97 -13.66 -14.64
CA LEU A 240 -3.92 -12.68 -14.88
C LEU A 240 -3.93 -12.33 -16.39
N PRO A 241 -4.25 -11.08 -16.78
CA PRO A 241 -4.38 -10.71 -18.20
C PRO A 241 -3.02 -10.69 -18.88
N ASP A 242 -2.98 -11.08 -20.15
CA ASP A 242 -1.76 -11.02 -20.95
C ASP A 242 -1.34 -9.58 -21.24
N ILE A 243 -0.06 -9.39 -21.53
CA ILE A 243 0.47 -8.07 -21.84
C ILE A 243 0.13 -7.76 -23.30
N PRO A 244 -0.63 -6.67 -23.59
CA PRO A 244 -1.02 -6.35 -24.95
C PRO A 244 0.22 -6.11 -25.82
N ARG A 245 0.26 -6.75 -26.99
CA ARG A 245 1.28 -6.49 -28.00
C ARG A 245 0.83 -5.29 -28.83
N ILE A 246 1.62 -4.23 -28.83
CA ILE A 246 1.40 -3.11 -29.75
C ILE A 246 1.76 -3.60 -31.15
N THR A 247 0.75 -3.99 -31.95
CA THR A 247 0.95 -4.30 -33.37
C THR A 247 1.09 -3.00 -34.16
N SER A 248 1.89 -3.03 -35.22
CA SER A 248 2.13 -1.92 -36.16
C SER A 248 0.86 -1.37 -36.83
N ASP A 249 -0.23 -2.09 -36.70
CA ASP A 249 -1.51 -2.01 -37.41
C ASP A 249 -2.56 -1.26 -36.57
N GLY A 250 -2.25 -0.98 -35.29
CA GLY A 250 -3.15 -0.31 -34.35
C GLY A 250 -4.34 -1.15 -33.89
N THR A 251 -4.40 -2.44 -34.25
CA THR A 251 -5.34 -3.39 -33.66
C THR A 251 -4.75 -3.92 -32.36
N ASP A 252 -5.36 -3.51 -31.24
CA ASP A 252 -5.09 -4.11 -29.92
C ASP A 252 -5.27 -5.63 -30.02
N ASP A 253 -4.20 -6.37 -29.70
CA ASP A 253 -4.30 -7.78 -29.34
C ASP A 253 -5.23 -7.86 -28.10
N ASP A 254 -6.19 -8.79 -28.09
CA ASP A 254 -7.19 -8.89 -27.03
C ASP A 254 -6.51 -9.28 -25.70
N ASP A 255 -6.16 -8.29 -24.88
CA ASP A 255 -5.64 -8.45 -23.53
C ASP A 255 -6.70 -9.01 -22.55
N GLY A 256 -7.92 -9.25 -23.05
CA GLY A 256 -9.07 -9.73 -22.30
C GLY A 256 -9.71 -8.67 -21.42
N LEU A 257 -9.18 -7.43 -21.39
CA LEU A 257 -9.69 -6.34 -20.57
C LEU A 257 -10.32 -5.25 -21.43
N LEU A 258 -11.49 -4.79 -21.02
CA LEU A 258 -12.17 -3.68 -21.69
C LEU A 258 -11.93 -2.39 -20.92
N PHE A 259 -11.85 -1.28 -21.65
CA PHE A 259 -11.74 0.05 -21.04
C PHE A 259 -12.85 0.33 -20.00
N PRO A 260 -12.51 0.90 -18.82
CA PRO A 260 -11.15 1.30 -18.41
C PRO A 260 -10.28 0.23 -17.70
N ASP A 261 -10.67 -1.05 -17.62
CA ASP A 261 -9.87 -2.08 -16.93
C ASP A 261 -8.53 -2.36 -17.63
N ASN A 262 -8.43 -2.12 -18.94
CA ASN A 262 -7.18 -2.26 -19.70
C ASN A 262 -6.16 -1.14 -19.47
N VAL A 263 -6.57 -0.03 -18.84
CA VAL A 263 -5.68 1.12 -18.56
C VAL A 263 -5.52 1.39 -17.06
N TRP A 264 -6.48 0.95 -16.25
CA TRP A 264 -6.57 1.24 -14.83
C TRP A 264 -7.01 0.01 -14.05
N TYR A 265 -6.22 -0.38 -13.04
CA TYR A 265 -6.62 -1.45 -12.14
C TYR A 265 -7.71 -0.97 -11.18
N ARG A 266 -8.92 -1.54 -11.27
CA ARG A 266 -10.07 -1.18 -10.41
C ARG A 266 -10.23 -2.16 -9.23
N PRO A 267 -9.82 -1.80 -8.01
CA PRO A 267 -9.85 -2.74 -6.88
C PRO A 267 -11.29 -3.16 -6.51
N ASN A 268 -12.25 -2.22 -6.63
CA ASN A 268 -13.66 -2.46 -6.32
C ASN A 268 -14.33 -3.51 -7.22
N ALA A 269 -13.84 -3.70 -8.45
CA ALA A 269 -14.40 -4.70 -9.36
C ALA A 269 -14.15 -6.13 -8.84
N TYR A 270 -12.98 -6.39 -8.25
CA TYR A 270 -12.62 -7.70 -7.71
C TYR A 270 -13.35 -8.01 -6.40
N TRP A 271 -13.68 -6.97 -5.62
CA TRP A 271 -14.56 -7.11 -4.46
C TRP A 271 -15.97 -7.55 -4.84
N GLN A 272 -16.52 -6.96 -5.90
CA GLN A 272 -17.84 -7.35 -6.44
C GLN A 272 -17.82 -8.79 -6.97
N ASP A 273 -16.76 -9.18 -7.70
CA ASP A 273 -16.59 -10.56 -8.16
C ASP A 273 -16.60 -11.56 -6.98
N LEU A 274 -15.95 -11.20 -5.87
CA LEU A 274 -15.94 -12.02 -4.66
C LEU A 274 -17.31 -12.07 -3.98
N GLU A 275 -18.03 -10.94 -3.87
CA GLU A 275 -19.42 -10.89 -3.37
C GLU A 275 -20.34 -11.81 -4.16
N ASN A 276 -20.23 -11.77 -5.50
CA ASN A 276 -21.02 -12.59 -6.41
C ASN A 276 -20.78 -14.09 -6.18
N ILE A 277 -19.53 -14.51 -5.95
CA ILE A 277 -19.19 -15.92 -5.66
C ILE A 277 -19.81 -16.39 -4.34
N LEU A 278 -19.91 -15.49 -3.37
CA LEU A 278 -20.34 -15.81 -2.01
C LEU A 278 -21.85 -15.74 -1.82
N GLY A 279 -22.58 -15.13 -2.76
CA GLY A 279 -24.04 -14.99 -2.68
C GLY A 279 -24.51 -14.12 -1.51
N SER A 280 -23.62 -13.34 -0.89
CA SER A 280 -23.91 -12.41 0.19
C SER A 280 -23.17 -11.10 -0.07
N PRO A 281 -23.80 -9.93 0.12
CA PRO A 281 -23.06 -8.68 0.14
C PRO A 281 -21.99 -8.79 1.22
N LEU A 282 -20.74 -8.51 0.86
CA LEU A 282 -19.72 -8.29 1.86
C LEU A 282 -20.13 -7.04 2.64
N PRO A 283 -19.74 -6.92 3.92
CA PRO A 283 -20.06 -5.73 4.69
C PRO A 283 -19.59 -4.49 3.92
N PHE A 284 -20.38 -3.40 3.95
CA PHE A 284 -20.14 -2.07 3.35
C PHE A 284 -18.77 -1.44 3.71
N LEU A 285 -17.93 -2.15 4.46
CA LEU A 285 -16.75 -1.69 5.17
C LEU A 285 -15.45 -2.07 4.45
N THR A 286 -15.53 -2.78 3.31
CA THR A 286 -14.38 -2.97 2.39
C THR A 286 -13.81 -1.62 1.92
N TYR A 287 -14.67 -0.61 1.74
CA TYR A 287 -14.26 0.76 1.36
C TYR A 287 -13.38 1.48 2.38
N ASN A 288 -13.36 1.05 3.64
CA ASN A 288 -12.62 1.70 4.72
C ASN A 288 -11.43 0.85 5.21
N LEU A 289 -11.19 -0.31 4.60
CA LEU A 289 -10.00 -1.13 4.89
C LEU A 289 -8.69 -0.38 4.63
N PRO A 290 -8.57 0.45 3.57
CA PRO A 290 -7.38 1.25 3.37
C PRO A 290 -7.16 2.31 4.46
N ASP A 291 -8.17 2.70 5.23
CA ASP A 291 -7.98 3.66 6.35
C ASP A 291 -7.27 3.02 7.56
N LYS A 292 -7.05 1.69 7.54
CA LYS A 292 -6.44 0.93 8.64
C LYS A 292 -4.92 0.79 8.52
N GLY A 293 -4.32 1.46 7.54
CA GLY A 293 -2.88 1.53 7.34
C GLY A 293 -2.22 0.19 6.98
N PHE A 294 -0.89 0.21 6.94
CA PHE A 294 -0.09 -0.93 6.52
C PHE A 294 -0.15 -2.09 7.51
N ASP A 295 -0.46 -1.86 8.80
CA ASP A 295 -0.54 -2.91 9.84
C ASP A 295 -1.60 -3.94 9.53
N THR A 296 -2.70 -3.48 8.98
CA THR A 296 -3.84 -4.32 8.62
C THR A 296 -3.56 -5.05 7.30
N VAL A 297 -2.97 -4.35 6.33
CA VAL A 297 -2.56 -4.93 5.04
C VAL A 297 -1.50 -6.02 5.21
N ALA A 298 -0.47 -5.82 6.03
CA ALA A 298 0.56 -6.83 6.24
C ALA A 298 -0.02 -8.14 6.79
N LYS A 299 -0.99 -8.06 7.71
CA LYS A 299 -1.71 -9.22 8.24
C LYS A 299 -2.55 -9.91 7.16
N LEU A 300 -3.18 -9.13 6.27
CA LEU A 300 -3.90 -9.66 5.11
C LEU A 300 -2.95 -10.42 4.18
N LEU A 301 -1.80 -9.84 3.84
CA LEU A 301 -0.85 -10.45 2.91
C LEU A 301 -0.32 -11.80 3.42
N HIS A 302 -0.05 -11.92 4.72
CA HIS A 302 0.28 -13.21 5.33
C HIS A 302 -0.89 -14.21 5.22
N LEU A 303 -2.13 -13.77 5.46
CA LEU A 303 -3.31 -14.64 5.34
C LEU A 303 -3.54 -15.12 3.91
N SER A 304 -3.47 -14.22 2.92
CA SER A 304 -3.72 -14.54 1.50
C SER A 304 -2.73 -15.56 0.97
N ARG A 305 -1.47 -15.49 1.41
CA ARG A 305 -0.45 -16.48 1.04
C ARG A 305 -0.80 -17.88 1.52
N ASP A 306 -1.26 -18.02 2.76
CA ASP A 306 -1.51 -19.33 3.37
C ASP A 306 -2.87 -19.92 2.97
N ASN A 307 -3.72 -19.14 2.29
CA ASN A 307 -5.12 -19.48 2.00
C ASN A 307 -5.52 -19.18 0.54
N VAL A 308 -4.61 -19.40 -0.41
CA VAL A 308 -4.91 -19.32 -1.85
C VAL A 308 -6.16 -20.16 -2.17
N ASP A 309 -7.06 -19.59 -2.98
CA ASP A 309 -8.35 -20.18 -3.38
C ASP A 309 -9.29 -20.57 -2.22
N ARG A 310 -9.08 -20.00 -1.02
CA ARG A 310 -9.95 -20.21 0.16
C ARG A 310 -10.65 -18.91 0.56
N PRO A 311 -11.70 -18.49 -0.18
CA PRO A 311 -12.39 -17.23 0.08
C PRO A 311 -12.94 -17.14 1.50
N HIS A 312 -13.31 -18.27 2.13
CA HIS A 312 -13.81 -18.30 3.51
C HIS A 312 -12.82 -17.79 4.55
N ALA A 313 -11.53 -18.07 4.42
CA ALA A 313 -10.53 -17.58 5.37
C ALA A 313 -10.41 -16.05 5.31
N LEU A 314 -10.40 -15.50 4.09
CA LEU A 314 -10.39 -14.06 3.85
C LEU A 314 -11.64 -13.40 4.43
N ILE A 315 -12.83 -13.97 4.21
CA ILE A 315 -14.10 -13.44 4.75
C ILE A 315 -14.12 -13.46 6.27
N TRP A 316 -13.66 -14.55 6.89
CA TRP A 316 -13.65 -14.68 8.33
C TRP A 316 -12.74 -13.62 8.96
N TRP A 317 -11.57 -13.41 8.35
CA TRP A 317 -10.66 -12.34 8.74
C TRP A 317 -11.29 -10.96 8.54
N LEU A 318 -11.90 -10.69 7.38
CA LEU A 318 -12.57 -9.42 7.09
C LEU A 318 -13.68 -9.13 8.10
N THR A 319 -14.51 -10.13 8.41
CA THR A 319 -15.58 -10.04 9.41
C THR A 319 -15.01 -9.73 10.79
N ARG A 320 -13.89 -10.36 11.18
CA ARG A 320 -13.23 -10.11 12.47
C ARG A 320 -12.59 -8.73 12.56
N VAL A 321 -11.89 -8.29 11.51
CA VAL A 321 -11.32 -6.94 11.41
C VAL A 321 -12.46 -5.93 11.50
N ASN A 322 -13.53 -6.15 10.76
CA ASN A 322 -14.71 -5.30 10.77
C ASN A 322 -15.36 -5.22 12.17
N TYR A 323 -15.60 -6.36 12.82
CA TYR A 323 -16.20 -6.39 14.16
C TYR A 323 -15.35 -5.64 15.19
N ARG A 324 -14.03 -5.77 15.12
CA ARG A 324 -13.10 -5.04 16.00
C ARG A 324 -13.05 -3.53 15.74
N HIS A 325 -13.55 -3.08 14.60
CA HIS A 325 -13.50 -1.69 14.16
C HIS A 325 -14.89 -1.09 13.93
N GLN A 326 -15.94 -1.62 14.59
CA GLN A 326 -17.31 -1.15 14.44
C GLN A 326 -17.43 0.38 14.58
N GLN A 327 -17.74 1.01 13.45
CA GLN A 327 -18.55 2.21 13.27
C GLN A 327 -18.09 3.48 14.01
N VAL A 328 -17.03 4.12 13.52
CA VAL A 328 -17.10 5.58 13.36
C VAL A 328 -16.70 5.94 11.94
N TRP A 329 -17.69 6.43 11.20
CA TRP A 329 -17.47 7.09 9.92
C TRP A 329 -16.71 8.37 10.18
N TRP A 330 -15.45 8.42 9.78
CA TRP A 330 -14.78 9.71 9.64
C TRP A 330 -15.30 10.32 8.35
N ALA A 331 -16.22 11.27 8.45
CA ALA A 331 -16.59 12.12 7.32
C ALA A 331 -15.33 12.68 6.61
N ASN A 332 -14.26 12.89 7.40
CA ASN A 332 -12.99 13.42 6.92
C ASN A 332 -12.09 12.37 6.24
N SER A 333 -12.24 11.05 6.46
CA SER A 333 -11.48 10.04 5.68
C SER A 333 -11.76 10.20 4.17
N TRP A 334 -13.01 10.51 3.84
CA TRP A 334 -13.40 10.88 2.49
C TRP A 334 -12.67 12.14 2.06
N GLU A 335 -12.70 13.23 2.81
CA GLU A 335 -12.03 14.48 2.42
C GLU A 335 -10.51 14.35 2.26
N LEU A 336 -9.87 13.61 3.17
CA LEU A 336 -8.43 13.37 3.17
C LEU A 336 -8.02 12.54 1.94
N PHE A 337 -8.62 11.37 1.73
CA PHE A 337 -8.13 10.41 0.74
C PHE A 337 -8.96 10.34 -0.55
N LYS A 338 -10.27 10.61 -0.48
CA LYS A 338 -11.23 10.41 -1.58
C LYS A 338 -11.83 11.72 -2.13
N GLY A 339 -11.56 12.85 -1.48
CA GLY A 339 -12.20 14.14 -1.73
C GLY A 339 -11.82 14.77 -3.07
N ARG A 340 -12.57 15.80 -3.46
CA ARG A 340 -12.20 16.66 -4.61
C ARG A 340 -10.83 17.26 -4.33
N SER A 341 -9.94 17.07 -5.29
CA SER A 341 -8.69 17.79 -5.41
C SER A 341 -8.96 19.14 -6.05
N ASP A 342 -8.43 20.20 -5.45
CA ASP A 342 -8.44 21.55 -6.01
C ASP A 342 -7.41 21.74 -7.15
N TRP A 343 -7.28 20.75 -8.06
CA TRP A 343 -6.40 20.82 -9.26
C TRP A 343 -6.69 22.03 -10.14
N GLU A 344 -7.84 22.66 -9.93
CA GLU A 344 -8.29 23.86 -10.62
C GLU A 344 -7.43 25.09 -10.27
N ASN A 345 -6.66 25.09 -9.15
CA ASN A 345 -5.81 26.24 -8.81
C ASN A 345 -4.67 25.99 -7.77
N PRO A 346 -3.63 25.18 -8.06
CA PRO A 346 -2.41 25.17 -7.24
C PRO A 346 -1.77 26.56 -7.17
N GLY A 347 -1.68 27.11 -5.97
CA GLY A 347 -0.92 28.33 -5.73
C GLY A 347 0.56 28.18 -6.13
N PRO A 348 1.26 29.29 -6.43
CA PRO A 348 2.62 29.27 -6.99
C PRO A 348 3.66 28.51 -6.14
N ARG A 349 3.49 28.46 -4.81
CA ARG A 349 4.37 27.69 -3.91
C ARG A 349 4.30 26.16 -4.11
N SER A 350 3.25 25.65 -4.74
CA SER A 350 3.04 24.20 -4.94
C SER A 350 3.88 23.61 -6.07
N LEU A 351 4.45 24.44 -6.95
CA LEU A 351 5.17 23.99 -8.15
C LEU A 351 6.67 23.79 -7.92
N ASP A 352 7.28 24.59 -7.03
CA ASP A 352 8.73 24.53 -6.79
C ASP A 352 9.17 23.22 -6.12
N GLN A 353 8.25 22.55 -5.42
CA GLN A 353 8.47 21.27 -4.73
C GLN A 353 7.96 20.06 -5.51
N ALA A 354 7.30 20.28 -6.65
CA ALA A 354 6.75 19.22 -7.48
C ALA A 354 7.86 18.45 -8.22
N SER A 355 7.62 17.16 -8.49
CA SER A 355 8.54 16.38 -9.31
C SER A 355 8.66 16.98 -10.72
N GLY A 356 9.80 16.74 -11.39
CA GLY A 356 9.98 17.22 -12.77
C GLY A 356 8.88 16.71 -13.70
N LEU A 357 8.47 15.46 -13.51
CA LEU A 357 7.46 14.78 -14.31
C LEU A 357 6.04 15.25 -14.00
N TYR A 358 5.73 15.56 -12.74
CA TYR A 358 4.49 16.23 -12.36
C TYR A 358 4.32 17.55 -13.13
N ARG A 359 5.39 18.36 -13.18
CA ARG A 359 5.38 19.63 -13.91
C ARG A 359 5.16 19.42 -15.41
N GLN A 360 5.92 18.50 -16.02
CA GLN A 360 5.76 18.17 -17.45
C GLN A 360 4.35 17.67 -17.81
N LEU A 361 3.76 16.82 -16.97
CA LEU A 361 2.42 16.28 -17.19
C LEU A 361 1.35 17.35 -17.07
N ARG A 362 1.46 18.22 -16.06
CA ARG A 362 0.55 19.35 -15.90
C ARG A 362 0.54 20.23 -17.14
N ASP A 363 1.71 20.57 -17.68
CA ASP A 363 1.82 21.51 -18.79
C ASP A 363 1.38 20.90 -20.15
N ASN A 364 1.50 19.57 -20.32
CA ASN A 364 1.26 18.90 -21.60
C ASN A 364 -0.04 18.07 -21.70
N VAL A 365 -0.45 17.40 -20.62
CA VAL A 365 -1.62 16.49 -20.61
C VAL A 365 -2.87 17.22 -20.13
N PHE A 366 -2.69 18.30 -19.36
CA PHE A 366 -3.76 18.99 -18.65
C PHE A 366 -3.84 20.48 -19.05
N ASP A 367 -3.96 20.76 -20.36
CA ASP A 367 -4.41 22.07 -20.87
C ASP A 367 -5.90 22.31 -20.50
N ILE A 368 -6.20 22.22 -19.20
CA ILE A 368 -7.52 22.35 -18.56
C ILE A 368 -8.10 23.75 -18.83
N GLN A 369 -7.26 24.72 -19.20
CA GLN A 369 -7.68 26.09 -19.48
C GLN A 369 -8.28 26.30 -20.88
N LYS A 370 -8.15 25.36 -21.83
CA LYS A 370 -8.66 25.56 -23.21
C LYS A 370 -10.02 24.93 -23.54
N ALA A 371 -10.67 24.23 -22.62
CA ALA A 371 -11.97 23.58 -22.90
C ALA A 371 -13.17 24.40 -22.33
N PRO A 372 -14.05 24.98 -23.18
CA PRO A 372 -15.14 25.89 -22.74
C PRO A 372 -16.32 25.25 -21.98
N TRP A 373 -16.26 23.96 -21.62
CA TRP A 373 -17.42 23.18 -21.15
C TRP A 373 -17.10 22.37 -19.87
N ALA A 374 -16.74 23.07 -18.80
CA ALA A 374 -16.26 22.53 -17.53
C ALA A 374 -17.21 21.62 -16.69
N PRO A 375 -18.56 21.63 -16.79
CA PRO A 375 -19.37 20.83 -15.84
C PRO A 375 -19.37 19.32 -16.11
N PHE A 376 -19.20 18.88 -17.37
CA PHE A 376 -19.22 17.45 -17.74
C PHE A 376 -17.86 16.74 -17.56
N MET A 377 -16.78 17.47 -17.30
CA MET A 377 -15.41 16.93 -17.22
C MET A 377 -14.98 16.44 -15.83
N VAL A 378 -15.80 16.65 -14.79
CA VAL A 378 -15.49 16.20 -13.42
C VAL A 378 -15.40 14.67 -13.29
N GLN A 379 -16.06 13.92 -14.20
CA GLN A 379 -16.02 12.46 -14.23
C GLN A 379 -14.89 11.91 -15.13
N ASN A 380 -14.60 12.55 -16.26
CA ASN A 380 -13.52 12.16 -17.18
C ASN A 380 -12.11 12.46 -16.64
N THR A 381 -11.98 13.50 -15.82
CA THR A 381 -10.77 13.80 -15.03
C THR A 381 -10.50 12.75 -13.94
N SER A 382 -11.49 11.93 -13.55
CA SER A 382 -11.32 10.95 -12.47
C SER A 382 -10.48 9.73 -12.88
N ILE A 383 -10.68 9.17 -14.09
CA ILE A 383 -9.92 8.01 -14.56
C ILE A 383 -8.47 8.39 -14.85
N GLN A 384 -8.24 9.51 -15.56
CA GLN A 384 -6.89 10.00 -15.83
C GLN A 384 -6.11 10.26 -14.54
N ARG A 385 -6.77 10.82 -13.51
CA ARG A 385 -6.17 10.99 -12.18
C ARG A 385 -5.88 9.66 -11.49
N LYS A 386 -6.76 8.66 -11.60
CA LYS A 386 -6.53 7.32 -11.03
C LYS A 386 -5.38 6.59 -11.71
N VAL A 387 -5.29 6.69 -13.04
CA VAL A 387 -4.12 6.22 -13.81
C VAL A 387 -2.88 6.97 -13.37
N TYR A 388 -2.96 8.28 -13.21
CA TYR A 388 -1.86 9.12 -12.76
C TYR A 388 -1.31 8.66 -11.40
N GLN A 389 -2.20 8.42 -10.43
CA GLN A 389 -1.88 7.91 -9.10
C GLN A 389 -1.28 6.50 -9.16
N GLN A 390 -1.84 5.58 -9.95
CA GLN A 390 -1.32 4.22 -10.07
C GLN A 390 0.05 4.17 -10.75
N ARG A 391 0.32 5.09 -11.68
CA ARG A 391 1.61 5.22 -12.36
C ARG A 391 2.68 5.96 -11.54
N GLY A 392 2.31 6.53 -10.38
CA GLY A 392 3.23 7.13 -9.43
C GLY A 392 3.98 8.36 -9.96
N TRP A 393 3.44 9.05 -10.94
CA TRP A 393 4.14 10.13 -11.64
C TRP A 393 4.56 11.31 -10.74
N MET A 394 3.86 11.55 -9.63
CA MET A 394 4.24 12.60 -8.65
C MET A 394 5.56 12.31 -7.93
N PHE A 395 6.02 11.05 -7.96
CA PHE A 395 7.21 10.63 -7.23
C PHE A 395 8.49 10.79 -8.05
N PHE A 396 8.42 10.62 -9.37
CA PHE A 396 9.58 10.52 -10.26
C PHE A 396 9.96 11.86 -10.87
N ASP A 397 11.26 12.13 -10.97
CA ASP A 397 11.76 13.37 -11.57
C ASP A 397 11.65 13.37 -13.10
N ASP A 398 11.75 12.19 -13.72
CA ASP A 398 11.65 11.97 -15.15
C ASP A 398 11.12 10.56 -15.49
N ILE A 399 10.93 10.28 -16.78
CA ILE A 399 10.35 9.05 -17.33
C ILE A 399 11.31 7.85 -17.36
N ARG A 400 12.53 7.94 -16.82
CA ARG A 400 13.56 6.89 -16.93
C ARG A 400 13.14 5.55 -16.34
N HIS A 401 12.20 5.58 -15.40
CA HIS A 401 11.72 4.39 -14.72
C HIS A 401 10.56 3.72 -15.48
N HIS A 402 9.94 4.40 -16.45
CA HIS A 402 8.79 3.86 -17.18
C HIS A 402 9.22 3.20 -18.50
N HIS A 403 8.55 2.10 -18.84
CA HIS A 403 8.86 1.31 -20.04
C HIS A 403 8.73 2.12 -21.35
N HIS A 404 7.70 2.96 -21.48
CA HIS A 404 7.51 3.81 -22.65
C HIS A 404 7.93 5.25 -22.37
N GLN A 405 8.82 5.76 -23.21
CA GLN A 405 9.28 7.15 -23.14
C GLN A 405 8.21 8.16 -23.65
N ASN A 406 7.21 7.68 -24.38
CA ASN A 406 6.07 8.49 -24.78
C ASN A 406 5.01 8.49 -23.68
N ILE A 407 4.96 9.57 -22.91
CA ILE A 407 4.02 9.80 -21.81
C ILE A 407 2.56 9.62 -22.26
N ALA A 408 2.21 10.04 -23.48
CA ALA A 408 0.83 10.00 -23.97
C ALA A 408 0.27 8.58 -24.08
N LEU A 409 1.13 7.57 -24.26
CA LEU A 409 0.70 6.16 -24.34
C LEU A 409 0.25 5.59 -22.99
N HIS A 410 0.56 6.27 -21.88
CA HIS A 410 0.18 5.82 -20.54
C HIS A 410 -1.20 6.33 -20.10
N PHE A 411 -1.81 7.24 -20.87
CA PHE A 411 -3.12 7.81 -20.58
C PHE A 411 -4.13 7.41 -21.64
N PRO A 412 -5.40 7.20 -21.25
CA PRO A 412 -6.45 7.00 -22.24
C PRO A 412 -6.61 8.25 -23.11
N SER A 413 -6.78 8.04 -24.42
CA SER A 413 -7.01 9.12 -25.37
C SER A 413 -8.36 9.80 -25.11
N GLN A 414 -8.49 11.05 -25.55
CA GLN A 414 -9.76 11.78 -25.43
C GLN A 414 -10.91 11.05 -26.13
N ASP A 415 -10.64 10.43 -27.27
CA ASP A 415 -11.61 9.62 -28.01
C ASP A 415 -11.99 8.36 -27.23
N GLN A 416 -11.03 7.66 -26.60
CA GLN A 416 -11.34 6.50 -25.73
C GLN A 416 -12.23 6.89 -24.55
N ILE A 417 -12.02 8.08 -23.99
CA ILE A 417 -12.84 8.64 -22.91
C ILE A 417 -14.24 9.03 -23.43
N GLN A 418 -14.34 9.66 -24.61
CA GLN A 418 -15.59 10.18 -25.17
C GLN A 418 -16.47 9.10 -25.84
N ASP A 419 -15.89 8.24 -26.66
CA ASP A 419 -16.61 7.19 -27.41
C ASP A 419 -17.18 6.12 -26.49
N LYS A 420 -16.47 5.80 -25.41
CA LYS A 420 -16.93 4.82 -24.41
C LYS A 420 -17.68 5.47 -23.25
N GLY A 421 -17.44 6.75 -22.96
CA GLY A 421 -18.16 7.58 -22.00
C GLY A 421 -19.62 7.84 -22.40
N ASN A 422 -19.93 8.06 -23.68
CA ASN A 422 -21.29 8.38 -24.14
C ASN A 422 -22.34 7.25 -23.99
N ASN A 423 -21.96 6.04 -23.61
CA ASN A 423 -22.89 4.95 -23.30
C ASN A 423 -23.19 4.89 -21.79
N GLU A 424 -23.89 5.89 -21.23
CA GLU A 424 -23.88 6.15 -19.77
C GLU A 424 -25.15 5.86 -18.95
N LEU A 425 -25.25 4.63 -18.44
CA LEU A 425 -25.97 4.21 -17.21
C LEU A 425 -24.93 3.56 -16.25
N TRP A 426 -24.02 4.37 -15.69
CA TRP A 426 -22.71 3.87 -15.23
C TRP A 426 -22.62 3.20 -13.87
N SER A 427 -23.59 3.35 -12.97
CA SER A 427 -23.45 2.77 -11.63
C SER A 427 -23.94 1.31 -11.55
N THR A 428 -24.97 0.94 -12.29
CA THR A 428 -25.66 -0.36 -12.12
C THR A 428 -25.44 -1.35 -13.26
N LEU A 429 -25.21 -0.88 -14.50
CA LEU A 429 -24.98 -1.76 -15.64
C LEU A 429 -23.52 -2.18 -15.81
N TYR A 430 -22.57 -1.35 -15.37
CA TYR A 430 -21.14 -1.63 -15.57
C TYR A 430 -20.65 -2.81 -14.72
N CYS A 431 -21.12 -2.93 -13.47
CA CYS A 431 -20.86 -4.11 -12.64
C CYS A 431 -21.38 -5.37 -13.36
N ARG A 432 -22.66 -5.40 -13.74
CA ARG A 432 -23.28 -6.55 -14.44
C ARG A 432 -22.67 -6.89 -15.80
N CYS A 433 -22.16 -5.92 -16.55
CA CYS A 433 -21.58 -6.13 -17.89
C CYS A 433 -20.10 -6.54 -17.85
N SER A 434 -19.33 -6.05 -16.87
CA SER A 434 -17.96 -6.51 -16.62
C SER A 434 -18.00 -7.94 -16.06
N ASP A 435 -18.90 -8.22 -15.10
CA ASP A 435 -19.16 -9.56 -14.55
C ASP A 435 -19.47 -10.58 -15.66
N ARG A 436 -20.46 -10.29 -16.52
CA ARG A 436 -20.86 -11.18 -17.63
C ARG A 436 -19.78 -11.41 -18.70
N ARG A 437 -18.77 -10.54 -18.80
CA ARG A 437 -17.73 -10.63 -19.84
C ARG A 437 -16.47 -11.30 -19.32
N ARG A 438 -16.07 -11.01 -18.07
CA ARG A 438 -15.10 -11.83 -17.31
C ARG A 438 -15.59 -13.28 -17.18
N GLU A 439 -16.89 -13.47 -16.94
CA GLU A 439 -17.53 -14.79 -16.99
C GLU A 439 -17.55 -15.43 -18.38
N LYS A 440 -17.50 -14.69 -19.49
CA LYS A 440 -17.57 -15.32 -20.83
C LYS A 440 -16.23 -15.88 -21.31
N GLN A 441 -15.10 -15.36 -20.82
CA GLN A 441 -13.77 -15.74 -21.29
C GLN A 441 -13.03 -16.71 -20.34
N GLY A 442 -13.45 -16.83 -19.07
CA GLY A 442 -12.87 -17.78 -18.10
C GLY A 442 -13.44 -19.22 -18.12
N TRP A 443 -14.46 -19.51 -18.94
CA TRP A 443 -15.07 -20.84 -18.98
C TRP A 443 -14.36 -21.78 -19.96
N ASN A 444 -13.22 -22.31 -19.53
CA ASN A 444 -12.74 -23.62 -19.97
C ASN A 444 -12.07 -24.44 -18.84
N ILE A 445 -12.16 -24.01 -17.58
CA ILE A 445 -11.67 -24.77 -16.43
C ILE A 445 -12.83 -24.93 -15.43
N VAL A 446 -13.83 -25.74 -15.79
CA VAL A 446 -14.92 -26.12 -14.89
C VAL A 446 -14.95 -27.62 -14.73
N SER A 447 -14.44 -28.11 -13.60
CA SER A 447 -14.85 -29.41 -13.03
C SER A 447 -14.30 -29.71 -11.61
N GLN A 448 -14.11 -28.74 -10.70
CA GLN A 448 -13.61 -29.10 -9.35
C GLN A 448 -14.23 -28.44 -8.11
N TRP A 449 -15.27 -27.60 -8.23
CA TRP A 449 -15.99 -27.12 -7.03
C TRP A 449 -17.41 -27.65 -7.04
N THR A 450 -17.60 -28.88 -6.57
CA THR A 450 -18.93 -29.46 -6.36
C THR A 450 -19.47 -29.07 -4.99
N ALA A 451 -20.80 -28.93 -4.89
CA ALA A 451 -21.56 -28.55 -3.71
C ALA A 451 -21.44 -29.47 -2.48
N ASN A 452 -20.54 -30.44 -2.48
CA ASN A 452 -20.31 -31.38 -1.37
C ASN A 452 -19.20 -30.93 -0.39
N ASP A 453 -18.45 -29.86 -0.68
CA ASP A 453 -17.44 -29.31 0.26
C ASP A 453 -18.02 -28.32 1.28
N TYR A 454 -19.33 -28.04 1.22
CA TYR A 454 -20.03 -27.10 2.11
C TYR A 454 -20.46 -27.76 3.44
N GLY A 455 -19.55 -28.47 4.09
CA GLY A 455 -19.72 -28.85 5.49
C GLY A 455 -19.48 -27.62 6.37
N TRP A 456 -20.55 -26.98 6.86
CA TRP A 456 -20.47 -26.06 7.99
C TRP A 456 -19.79 -26.78 9.16
N PRO A 457 -18.66 -26.29 9.71
CA PRO A 457 -18.20 -26.75 11.01
C PRO A 457 -19.08 -26.07 12.06
N GLY A 458 -20.28 -26.62 12.24
CA GLY A 458 -21.19 -26.28 13.33
C GLY A 458 -21.03 -27.28 14.47
N ASP A 459 -20.79 -26.73 15.66
CA ASP A 459 -21.19 -27.30 16.95
C ASP A 459 -20.41 -28.52 17.49
N LYS A 460 -19.08 -28.47 17.51
CA LYS A 460 -18.27 -29.41 18.33
C LYS A 460 -17.08 -28.86 19.11
N GLU A 461 -16.82 -27.55 19.12
CA GLU A 461 -15.69 -27.00 19.91
C GLU A 461 -16.10 -26.23 21.18
N ASP A 462 -17.40 -26.02 21.44
CA ASP A 462 -17.87 -25.30 22.64
C ASP A 462 -18.06 -26.19 23.89
N GLN A 463 -17.44 -27.39 23.97
CA GLN A 463 -17.51 -28.25 25.16
C GLN A 463 -16.18 -28.79 25.71
N GLU A 464 -15.03 -28.44 25.13
CA GLU A 464 -13.72 -28.85 25.67
C GLU A 464 -12.91 -27.73 26.34
N GLU A 465 -13.37 -26.47 26.32
CA GLU A 465 -12.63 -25.35 26.94
C GLU A 465 -13.02 -25.04 28.41
N GLU A 466 -13.90 -25.84 29.04
CA GLU A 466 -14.33 -25.62 30.45
C GLU A 466 -13.79 -26.65 31.47
N LEU A 467 -12.91 -27.58 31.07
CA LEU A 467 -12.37 -28.62 31.96
C LEU A 467 -10.83 -28.68 32.09
N GLU A 468 -10.06 -27.84 31.40
CA GLU A 468 -8.59 -27.78 31.57
C GLU A 468 -8.10 -26.68 32.53
N ASP A 469 -8.99 -25.92 33.17
CA ASP A 469 -8.61 -24.82 34.08
C ASP A 469 -8.40 -25.28 35.55
N ARG A 470 -8.32 -26.59 35.79
CA ARG A 470 -7.97 -27.16 37.10
C ARG A 470 -7.04 -28.36 36.94
N ASN A 471 -5.79 -28.11 36.55
CA ASN A 471 -4.58 -28.77 37.08
C ASN A 471 -3.43 -28.58 36.08
N LEU A 472 -2.44 -27.71 36.40
CA LEU A 472 -0.98 -27.90 36.25
C LEU A 472 -0.24 -26.53 36.39
N PRO A 473 1.07 -26.54 36.71
CA PRO A 473 1.66 -25.57 37.63
C PRO A 473 2.19 -24.30 36.98
N LYS A 474 2.31 -23.26 37.80
CA LYS A 474 3.04 -22.01 37.51
C LYS A 474 4.45 -22.31 37.00
N ASN A 475 4.68 -22.16 35.70
CA ASN A 475 5.99 -21.87 35.14
C ASN A 475 5.85 -20.99 33.90
N GLY A 476 6.51 -19.83 33.93
CA GLY A 476 6.44 -18.83 32.88
C GLY A 476 7.23 -19.22 31.64
N GLY A 477 6.61 -19.06 30.48
CA GLY A 477 7.25 -19.12 29.17
C GLY A 477 6.44 -18.30 28.17
N LYS A 478 7.00 -17.17 27.72
CA LYS A 478 6.41 -16.30 26.69
C LYS A 478 6.64 -16.95 25.32
N TYR A 479 5.56 -17.23 24.58
CA TYR A 479 5.64 -17.55 23.16
C TYR A 479 5.97 -16.29 22.35
N LEU A 480 7.10 -16.32 21.65
CA LEU A 480 7.56 -15.34 20.67
C LEU A 480 7.40 -15.94 19.26
N PRO A 481 7.05 -15.15 18.24
CA PRO A 481 6.97 -15.61 16.86
C PRO A 481 8.36 -15.95 16.28
N PRO A 482 8.45 -16.87 15.30
CA PRO A 482 9.69 -17.54 14.92
C PRO A 482 10.47 -16.70 13.89
N PHE A 483 11.04 -15.56 14.30
CA PHE A 483 12.03 -14.85 13.47
C PHE A 483 13.21 -14.26 14.23
N TYR A 484 13.30 -14.48 15.55
CA TYR A 484 14.43 -14.01 16.34
C TYR A 484 14.79 -15.00 17.44
N SER A 485 15.59 -16.00 17.08
CA SER A 485 16.43 -16.72 18.04
C SER A 485 17.83 -16.90 17.45
N GLN A 486 18.69 -15.90 17.66
CA GLN A 486 20.02 -16.00 18.29
C GLN A 486 20.79 -14.67 18.16
#